data_AF-A0A2R6T6A7-F1
#
_entry.id   AF-A0A2R6T6A7-F1
#
_cell.length_a   1.000
_cell.length_b   1.000
_cell.length_c   1.000
_cell.angle_alpha   90.00
_cell.angle_beta   90.00
_cell.angle_gamma   90.00
#
_symmetry.space_group_name_H-M   'P 1'
#
loop_
_entity.id
_entity.type
_entity.pdbx_description
1 polymer ?
#
loop_
_entity_poly.entity_id
_entity_poly.type
_entity_poly.pdbx_seq_one_letter_code
_entity_poly.pdbx_strand_id
1 'polypeptide(L)' 'MVALHDTDHNINWANKAYAESMGTSKKNIIGKKCYEVWLGKDEPCNNCPVQKAMDKGELDYNTKRYLHFESRSESYG' A
#
# COMPACT_ATOMS: atom_id res chain seq x y z
N MET A 1 2.16 -9.80 -0.23
CA MET A 1 2.86 -8.60 -0.78
C MET A 1 3.61 -7.95 0.37
N VAL A 2 4.78 -7.33 0.11
CA VAL A 2 5.57 -6.70 1.17
C VAL A 2 6.08 -5.34 0.69
N ALA A 3 5.96 -4.33 1.55
CA ALA A 3 6.57 -3.01 1.37
C ALA A 3 7.09 -2.48 2.70
N LEU A 4 8.12 -1.64 2.61
CA LEU A 4 8.68 -0.86 3.70
C LEU A 4 8.27 0.59 3.50
N HIS A 5 7.65 1.18 4.52
CA HIS A 5 7.26 2.59 4.51
C HIS A 5 8.10 3.36 5.54
N ASP A 6 8.31 4.66 5.32
CA ASP A 6 8.80 5.56 6.37
C ASP A 6 7.65 6.11 7.23
N THR A 7 8.02 6.98 8.18
CA THR A 7 7.07 7.58 9.13
C THR A 7 6.11 8.58 8.49
N ASP A 8 6.41 9.03 7.27
CA ASP A 8 5.55 9.93 6.50
C ASP A 8 4.68 9.15 5.50
N HIS A 9 4.62 7.82 5.59
CA HIS A 9 3.89 6.91 4.69
C HIS A 9 4.46 6.82 3.27
N ASN A 10 5.70 7.26 3.02
CA ASN A 10 6.34 7.05 1.73
C ASN A 10 6.75 5.58 1.58
N ILE A 11 6.56 5.02 0.38
CA ILE A 11 7.01 3.66 0.07
C ILE A 11 8.51 3.71 -0.27
N ASN A 12 9.36 3.29 0.65
CA ASN A 12 10.82 3.28 0.45
C ASN A 12 11.32 2.03 -0.28
N TRP A 13 10.61 0.92 -0.11
CA TRP A 13 10.90 -0.33 -0.79
C TRP A 13 9.64 -1.17 -0.95
N ALA A 14 9.56 -1.92 -2.04
CA ALA A 14 8.48 -2.86 -2.27
C ALA A 14 8.99 -4.08 -3.03
N ASN A 15 8.44 -5.25 -2.71
CA ASN A 15 8.69 -6.45 -3.48
C ASN A 15 7.91 -6.44 -4.81
N LYS A 16 8.27 -7.34 -5.73
CA LYS A 16 7.64 -7.43 -7.06
C LYS A 16 6.11 -7.61 -6.97
N ALA A 17 5.67 -8.53 -6.11
CA ALA A 17 4.26 -8.82 -5.90
C ALA A 17 3.42 -7.63 -5.40
N TYR A 18 4.03 -6.68 -4.68
CA TYR A 18 3.35 -5.45 -4.24
C TYR A 18 3.13 -4.46 -5.39
N ALA A 19 4.07 -4.36 -6.33
CA ALA A 19 3.89 -3.51 -7.50
C ALA A 19 2.86 -4.10 -8.46
N GLU A 20 2.90 -5.42 -8.66
CA GLU A 20 1.97 -6.15 -9.54
C GLU A 20 0.52 -6.07 -9.07
N SER A 21 0.27 -6.13 -7.76
CA SER A 21 -1.10 -5.99 -7.22
C SER A 21 -1.70 -4.61 -7.43
N MET A 22 -0.86 -3.59 -7.65
CA MET A 22 -1.28 -2.24 -7.99
C MET A 22 -1.24 -1.99 -9.50
N GLY A 23 -0.99 -3.02 -10.32
CA GLY A 23 -0.96 -2.92 -11.78
C GLY A 23 0.15 -2.00 -12.31
N THR A 24 1.25 -1.82 -11.56
CA THR A 24 2.30 -0.86 -11.90
C THR A 24 3.71 -1.40 -11.62
N SER A 25 4.73 -0.60 -11.90
CA SER A 25 6.14 -0.95 -11.65
C SER A 25 6.63 -0.42 -10.32
N LYS A 26 7.65 -1.09 -9.74
CA LYS A 26 8.34 -0.61 -8.53
C LYS A 26 8.81 0.85 -8.70
N LYS A 27 9.39 1.19 -9.86
CA LYS A 27 9.89 2.54 -10.16
C LYS A 27 8.80 3.62 -10.02
N ASN A 28 7.54 3.27 -10.32
CA ASN A 28 6.42 4.21 -10.28
C ASN A 28 5.81 4.41 -8.88
N ILE A 29 6.23 3.62 -7.89
CA ILE A 29 5.64 3.62 -6.54
C ILE A 29 6.63 4.00 -5.45
N ILE A 30 7.93 3.79 -5.67
CA ILE A 30 8.95 4.21 -4.70
C ILE A 30 8.91 5.73 -4.55
N GLY A 31 8.87 6.20 -3.30
CA GLY A 31 8.77 7.62 -2.93
C GLY A 31 7.35 8.19 -2.94
N LYS A 32 6.33 7.44 -3.37
CA LYS A 32 4.93 7.86 -3.28
C LYS A 32 4.31 7.51 -1.94
N LYS A 33 3.23 8.20 -1.56
CA LYS A 33 2.47 7.86 -0.35
C LYS A 33 1.66 6.60 -0.57
N CYS A 34 1.64 5.71 0.43
CA CYS A 34 0.91 4.45 0.29
C CYS A 34 -0.59 4.66 0.02
N TYR A 35 -1.21 5.68 0.62
CA TYR A 35 -2.65 5.96 0.46
C TYR A 35 -2.98 6.55 -0.93
N GLU A 36 -2.05 7.26 -1.57
CA GLU A 36 -2.20 7.72 -2.96
C GLU A 36 -2.20 6.53 -3.92
N VAL A 37 -1.23 5.62 -3.76
CA VAL A 37 -1.08 4.49 -4.69
C VAL A 37 -2.14 3.42 -4.48
N TRP A 38 -2.51 3.10 -3.23
CA TRP A 38 -3.47 2.04 -2.94
C TRP A 38 -4.92 2.45 -3.07
N LEU A 39 -5.25 3.66 -2.62
CA LEU A 39 -6.64 4.09 -2.47
C LEU A 39 -6.98 5.34 -3.29
N GLY A 40 -6.00 5.94 -3.98
CA GLY A 40 -6.22 7.20 -4.70
C GLY A 40 -6.60 8.36 -3.77
N LYS A 41 -6.20 8.30 -2.51
CA LYS A 41 -6.49 9.32 -1.49
C LYS A 41 -5.34 10.31 -1.37
N ASP A 42 -5.64 11.47 -0.83
CA ASP A 42 -4.70 12.51 -0.41
C ASP A 42 -4.38 12.46 1.10
N GLU A 43 -5.08 11.61 1.86
CA GLU A 43 -4.89 11.41 3.29
C GLU A 43 -4.74 9.92 3.68
N PRO A 44 -4.12 9.61 4.83
CA PRO A 44 -4.05 8.26 5.36
C PRO A 44 -5.41 7.59 5.50
N CYS A 45 -5.41 6.26 5.48
CA CYS A 45 -6.63 5.48 5.64
C CYS A 45 -7.29 5.74 7.00
N ASN A 46 -8.63 5.76 7.05
CA ASN A 46 -9.34 5.60 8.32
C ASN A 46 -8.88 4.30 8.98
N ASN A 47 -8.43 4.38 10.23
CA ASN A 47 -7.89 3.24 10.97
C ASN A 47 -6.60 2.65 10.35
N CYS A 48 -5.73 3.52 9.82
CA CYS A 48 -4.47 3.16 9.15
C CYS A 48 -3.60 2.24 10.03
N PRO A 49 -3.27 1.01 9.57
CA PRO A 49 -2.41 0.10 10.34
C PRO A 49 -0.97 0.62 10.45
N VAL A 50 -0.49 1.36 9.46
CA VAL A 50 0.85 1.99 9.51
C VAL A 50 0.89 3.04 10.60
N GLN A 51 -0.10 3.94 10.65
CA GLN A 51 -0.20 4.97 11.70
C GLN A 51 -0.27 4.34 13.09
N LYS A 52 -1.11 3.31 13.27
CA LYS A 52 -1.23 2.61 14.55
C LYS A 52 0.07 1.98 15.03
N ALA A 53 0.83 1.35 14.12
CA ALA A 53 2.12 0.76 14.45
C ALA A 53 3.12 1.84 14.90
N MET A 54 3.12 3.01 14.25
CA MET A 54 3.96 4.14 14.64
C MET A 54 3.56 4.71 15.99
N ASP A 55 2.27 4.93 16.23
CA ASP A 55 1.76 5.53 17.47
C ASP A 55 2.06 4.66 18.70
N LYS A 56 2.00 3.34 18.54
CA LYS A 56 2.30 2.39 19.63
C LYS A 56 3.80 2.21 19.89
N GLY A 57 4.65 2.49 18.90
CA GLY A 57 6.07 2.13 18.94
C GLY A 57 6.33 0.62 19.01
N GLU A 58 5.32 -0.20 18.72
CA GLU A 58 5.34 -1.65 18.79
C GLU A 58 4.82 -2.27 17.48
N LEU A 59 5.20 -3.52 17.22
CA LEU A 59 4.70 -4.26 16.07
C LEU A 59 3.19 -4.47 16.17
N ASP A 60 2.43 -3.94 15.21
CA ASP A 60 0.99 -4.20 15.06
C ASP A 60 0.76 -5.30 14.02
N TYR A 61 0.16 -6.42 14.43
CA TYR A 61 -0.13 -7.56 13.56
C TYR A 61 -1.58 -7.52 13.07
N ASN A 62 -1.83 -6.78 11.98
CA ASN A 62 -3.15 -6.78 11.32
C ASN A 62 -3.16 -7.73 10.11
N THR A 63 -3.79 -8.90 10.26
CA THR A 63 -3.98 -9.86 9.16
C THR A 63 -5.24 -9.54 8.35
N LYS A 64 -5.10 -8.77 7.26
CA LYS A 64 -6.13 -8.70 6.22
C LYS A 64 -5.78 -9.66 5.08
N ARG A 65 -6.56 -10.74 4.94
CA ARG A 65 -6.53 -11.56 3.73
C ARG A 65 -7.30 -10.83 2.63
N TYR A 66 -6.57 -10.24 1.69
CA TYR A 66 -7.16 -9.82 0.42
C TYR A 66 -7.37 -11.10 -0.40
N LEU A 67 -8.61 -11.60 -0.43
CA LEU A 67 -9.02 -12.56 -1.43
C LEU A 67 -8.90 -11.84 -2.78
N HIS A 68 -8.05 -12.37 -3.65
CA HIS A 68 -7.83 -11.85 -4.99
C HIS A 68 -9.16 -11.92 -5.75
N PHE A 69 -9.88 -10.80 -5.87
CA PHE A 69 -11.10 -10.74 -6.65
C PHE A 69 -10.68 -10.50 -8.10
N GLU A 70 -10.70 -11.56 -8.90
CA GLU A 70 -10.63 -11.48 -10.37
C GLU A 70 -11.85 -10.70 -10.89
N SER A 71 -11.75 -9.38 -10.99
CA SER A 71 -12.60 -8.60 -11.90
C SER A 71 -11.96 -7.26 -12.24
N ARG A 72 -11.10 -7.23 -13.25
CA ARG A 72 -10.93 -6.00 -14.04
C ARG A 72 -10.42 -6.31 -15.45
N SER A 73 -11.21 -7.09 -16.18
CA SER A 73 -11.38 -6.85 -17.61
C SER A 73 -12.18 -5.55 -17.78
N GLU A 74 -11.82 -4.78 -18.82
CA GLU A 74 -12.55 -3.63 -19.38
C GLU A 74 -12.45 -2.30 -18.62
N SER A 75 -11.54 -1.45 -19.10
CA SER A 75 -11.87 -0.20 -19.82
C SER A 75 -10.76 0.85 -19.63
N TYR A 76 -9.66 0.70 -20.37
CA TYR A 76 -8.89 1.86 -20.81
C TYR A 76 -9.51 2.28 -22.14
N GLY A 77 -10.37 3.30 -22.07
CA GLY A 77 -10.69 4.17 -23.19
C GLY A 77 -9.89 5.45 -23.04
#